data_AF-A0AAE2CUV5-F1
#
_entry.id   AF-A0AAE2CUV5-F1
#
_cell.length_a   1.000
_cell.length_b   1.000
_cell.length_c   1.000
_cell.angle_alpha   90.00
_cell.angle_beta   90.00
_cell.angle_gamma   90.00
#
_symmetry.space_group_name_H-M   'P 1'
#
loop_
_entity.id
_entity.type
_entity.pdbx_description
1 polymer ?
#
loop_
_entity_poly.entity_id
_entity_poly.type
_entity_poly.pdbx_seq_one_letter_code
_entity_poly.pdbx_strand_id
1 'polypeptide(L)'
;MTFSHDLSLKCSMFRHQKGVAESKVIDLQKDASDAKQKEKDALDAKASLETPVVENDAKIADLEGLFFREVASRAEDVIEGREAYLRSDEYKKVVAAHRLEGARDFLKAPAFKLVVDIQSAHFLNEGLDKCVSQVDHIKGFVDGFDRTRLDPSLYATRQPYPDEAAPATLEADEFEALAAEVTCVP
;
A
#
# COMPACT_ATOMS: atom_id res chain seq x y z
N MET A 1 -12.01 -106.21 46.67
CA MET A 1 -11.36 -105.14 47.47
C MET A 1 -11.17 -103.87 46.65
N THR A 2 -12.23 -103.31 46.05
CA THR A 2 -12.13 -102.17 45.11
C THR A 2 -12.72 -100.87 45.68
N PHE A 3 -13.64 -100.95 46.63
CA PHE A 3 -14.36 -99.78 47.17
C PHE A 3 -13.50 -98.86 48.05
N SER A 4 -12.64 -99.42 48.92
CA SER A 4 -11.75 -98.63 49.79
C SER A 4 -10.68 -97.87 49.00
N HIS A 5 -10.19 -98.47 47.91
CA HIS A 5 -9.22 -97.84 47.02
C HIS A 5 -9.83 -96.66 46.27
N ASP A 6 -11.06 -96.80 45.75
CA ASP A 6 -11.77 -95.73 45.05
C ASP A 6 -12.12 -94.54 45.97
N LEU A 7 -12.51 -94.83 47.22
CA LEU A 7 -12.78 -93.79 48.23
C LEU A 7 -11.51 -93.04 48.63
N SER A 8 -10.39 -93.75 48.80
CA SER A 8 -9.08 -93.17 49.07
C SER A 8 -8.64 -92.24 47.92
N LEU A 9 -8.83 -92.66 46.68
CA LEU A 9 -8.50 -91.86 45.49
C LEU A 9 -9.32 -90.57 45.42
N LYS A 10 -10.64 -90.67 45.66
CA LYS A 10 -11.54 -89.51 45.69
C LYS A 10 -11.18 -88.53 46.81
N CYS A 11 -10.85 -89.02 48.00
CA CYS A 11 -10.39 -88.19 49.11
C CYS A 11 -9.07 -87.48 48.80
N SER A 12 -8.10 -88.17 48.19
CA SER A 12 -6.83 -87.59 47.75
C SER A 12 -7.05 -86.50 46.70
N MET A 13 -7.88 -86.78 45.69
CA MET A 13 -8.23 -85.83 44.63
C MET A 13 -8.91 -84.59 45.20
N PHE A 14 -9.85 -84.75 46.13
CA PHE A 14 -10.56 -83.64 46.75
C PHE A 14 -9.63 -82.76 47.60
N ARG A 15 -8.70 -83.37 48.35
CA ARG A 15 -7.66 -82.62 49.10
C ARG A 15 -6.75 -81.84 48.16
N HIS A 16 -6.35 -82.44 47.04
CA HIS A 16 -5.53 -81.76 46.05
C HIS A 16 -6.28 -80.60 45.38
N GLN A 17 -7.51 -80.83 44.92
CA GLN A 17 -8.36 -79.79 44.34
C GLN A 17 -8.64 -78.65 45.32
N LYS A 18 -8.89 -78.98 46.60
CA LYS A 18 -9.04 -77.99 47.66
C LYS A 18 -7.77 -77.15 47.83
N GLY A 19 -6.59 -77.78 47.90
CA GLY A 19 -5.32 -77.07 48.00
C GLY A 19 -5.02 -76.17 46.79
N VAL A 20 -5.34 -76.63 45.58
CA VAL A 20 -5.22 -75.81 44.35
C VAL A 20 -6.18 -74.63 44.36
N ALA A 21 -7.42 -74.83 44.81
CA ALA A 21 -8.41 -73.75 44.93
C ALA A 21 -7.99 -72.72 45.98
N GLU A 22 -7.50 -73.15 47.15
CA GLU A 22 -7.00 -72.27 48.21
C GLU A 22 -5.80 -71.44 47.74
N SER A 23 -4.84 -72.06 47.03
CA SER A 23 -3.71 -71.33 46.42
C SER A 23 -4.20 -70.26 45.45
N LYS A 24 -5.13 -70.59 44.54
CA LYS A 24 -5.66 -69.61 43.57
C LYS A 24 -6.39 -68.46 44.25
N VAL A 25 -7.11 -68.72 45.35
CA VAL A 25 -7.78 -67.66 46.11
C VAL A 25 -6.75 -66.73 46.75
N ILE A 26 -5.66 -67.27 47.29
CA ILE A 26 -4.56 -66.46 47.85
C ILE A 26 -3.88 -65.63 46.76
N ASP A 27 -3.60 -66.22 45.59
CA ASP A 27 -2.98 -65.53 44.47
C ASP A 27 -3.89 -64.38 43.97
N LEU A 28 -5.18 -64.64 43.79
CA LEU A 28 -6.15 -63.61 43.40
C LEU A 28 -6.33 -62.52 44.45
N GLN A 29 -6.26 -62.85 45.75
CA GLN A 29 -6.29 -61.85 46.82
C GLN A 29 -5.06 -60.95 46.79
N LYS A 30 -3.89 -61.53 46.52
CA LYS A 30 -2.64 -60.77 46.38
C LYS A 30 -2.68 -59.87 45.15
N ASP A 31 -3.11 -60.38 44.00
CA ASP A 31 -3.26 -59.58 42.78
C ASP A 31 -4.26 -58.44 42.98
N ALA A 32 -5.36 -58.69 43.70
CA ALA A 32 -6.35 -57.67 44.04
C ALA A 32 -5.80 -56.59 45.00
N SER A 33 -4.97 -56.96 45.97
CA SER A 33 -4.32 -55.98 46.85
C SER A 33 -3.28 -55.15 46.09
N ASP A 34 -2.50 -55.77 45.21
CA ASP A 34 -1.49 -55.08 44.41
C ASP A 34 -2.14 -54.12 43.40
N ALA A 35 -3.29 -54.49 42.81
CA ALA A 35 -4.07 -53.62 41.94
C ALA A 35 -4.64 -52.40 42.70
N LYS A 36 -5.19 -52.62 43.91
CA LYS A 36 -5.69 -51.52 44.76
C LYS A 36 -4.59 -50.57 45.19
N GLN A 37 -3.40 -51.09 45.48
CA GLN A 37 -2.26 -50.25 45.83
C GLN A 37 -1.84 -49.39 44.64
N LYS A 38 -1.74 -49.97 43.43
CA LYS A 38 -1.44 -49.22 42.21
C LYS A 38 -2.47 -48.14 41.89
N GLU A 39 -3.76 -48.42 42.10
CA GLU A 39 -4.83 -47.44 41.91
C GLU A 39 -4.70 -46.26 42.89
N LYS A 40 -4.38 -46.55 44.15
CA LYS A 40 -4.14 -45.52 45.16
C LYS A 40 -2.91 -44.67 44.81
N ASP A 41 -1.80 -45.31 44.43
CA ASP A 41 -0.58 -44.61 44.04
C ASP A 41 -0.82 -43.69 42.82
N ALA A 42 -1.65 -44.14 41.87
CA ALA A 42 -2.05 -43.34 40.70
C ALA A 42 -2.95 -42.15 41.06
N LEU A 43 -3.87 -42.32 42.02
CA LEU A 43 -4.70 -41.23 42.55
C LEU A 43 -3.87 -40.19 43.30
N ASP A 44 -2.93 -40.63 44.13
CA ASP A 44 -2.03 -39.74 44.86
C ASP A 44 -1.11 -38.98 43.89
N ALA A 45 -0.61 -39.64 42.84
CA ALA A 45 0.16 -38.99 41.78
C ALA A 45 -0.67 -37.96 40.98
N LYS A 46 -1.94 -38.26 40.70
CA LYS A 46 -2.85 -37.32 40.02
C LYS A 46 -3.14 -36.10 40.90
N ALA A 47 -3.42 -36.29 42.19
CA ALA A 47 -3.64 -35.20 43.12
C ALA A 47 -2.40 -34.29 43.25
N SER A 48 -1.19 -34.89 43.21
CA SER A 48 0.07 -34.14 43.22
C SER A 48 0.31 -33.32 41.92
N LEU A 49 -0.38 -33.63 40.83
CA LEU A 49 -0.24 -32.93 39.54
C LEU A 49 -1.34 -31.89 39.29
N GLU A 50 -2.48 -31.95 39.98
CA GLU A 50 -3.57 -30.97 39.81
C GLU A 50 -3.15 -29.55 40.24
N THR A 51 -2.43 -29.42 41.35
CA THR A 51 -1.96 -28.11 41.83
C THR A 51 -0.96 -27.42 40.89
N PRO A 52 0.10 -28.08 40.37
CA PRO A 52 1.01 -27.42 39.44
C PRO A 52 0.37 -27.12 38.08
N VAL A 53 -0.64 -27.88 37.64
CA VAL A 53 -1.38 -27.58 36.41
C VAL A 53 -2.14 -26.26 36.57
N VAL A 54 -2.89 -26.09 37.68
CA VAL A 54 -3.62 -24.85 37.95
C VAL A 54 -2.68 -23.65 38.09
N GLU A 55 -1.53 -23.82 38.75
CA GLU A 55 -0.52 -22.77 38.84
C GLU A 55 0.09 -22.39 37.48
N ASN A 56 0.32 -23.37 36.61
CA ASN A 56 0.84 -23.11 35.27
C ASN A 56 -0.20 -22.44 34.38
N ASP A 57 -1.47 -22.84 34.46
CA ASP A 57 -2.56 -22.17 33.74
C ASP A 57 -2.69 -20.69 34.16
N ALA A 58 -2.54 -20.41 35.46
CA ALA A 58 -2.54 -19.03 35.97
C ALA A 58 -1.33 -18.23 35.43
N LYS A 59 -0.13 -18.83 35.39
CA LYS A 59 1.07 -18.19 34.81
C LYS A 59 0.93 -17.93 33.32
N ILE A 60 0.31 -18.86 32.57
CA ILE A 60 0.05 -18.70 31.14
C ILE A 60 -0.89 -17.50 30.93
N ALA A 61 -1.99 -17.43 31.69
CA ALA A 61 -2.93 -16.32 31.58
C ALA A 61 -2.28 -14.96 31.90
N ASP A 62 -1.40 -14.89 32.91
CA ASP A 62 -0.67 -13.67 33.25
C ASP A 62 0.32 -13.25 32.15
N LEU A 63 1.07 -14.21 31.58
CA LEU A 63 1.96 -13.97 30.46
C LEU A 63 1.22 -13.52 29.20
N GLU A 64 0.07 -14.11 28.90
CA GLU A 64 -0.80 -13.66 27.81
C GLU A 64 -1.26 -12.22 28.04
N GLY A 65 -1.69 -11.88 29.27
CA GLY A 65 -2.09 -10.52 29.62
C GLY A 65 -0.96 -9.49 29.45
N LEU A 66 0.27 -9.86 29.84
CA LEU A 66 1.46 -9.02 29.63
C LEU A 66 1.78 -8.86 28.14
N PHE A 67 1.73 -9.95 27.37
CA PHE A 67 1.97 -9.92 25.94
C PHE A 67 0.99 -8.99 25.22
N PHE A 68 -0.31 -9.10 25.50
CA PHE A 68 -1.31 -8.23 24.88
C PHE A 68 -1.10 -6.75 25.25
N ARG A 69 -0.71 -6.46 26.50
CA ARG A 69 -0.41 -5.08 26.93
C ARG A 69 0.80 -4.51 26.19
N GLU A 70 1.86 -5.29 26.03
CA GLU A 70 3.05 -4.85 25.31
C GLU A 70 2.77 -4.62 23.82
N VAL A 71 2.00 -5.50 23.19
CA VAL A 71 1.58 -5.34 21.79
C VAL A 71 0.74 -4.07 21.62
N ALA A 72 -0.21 -3.80 22.52
CA ALA A 72 -1.02 -2.59 22.48
C ALA A 72 -0.17 -1.32 22.64
N SER A 73 0.75 -1.30 23.61
CA SER A 73 1.66 -0.17 23.83
C SER A 73 2.52 0.13 22.60
N ARG A 74 3.09 -0.90 21.96
CA ARG A 74 3.88 -0.71 20.74
C ARG A 74 3.03 -0.17 19.59
N ALA A 75 1.77 -0.58 19.49
CA ALA A 75 0.87 -0.06 18.47
C ALA A 75 0.58 1.44 18.69
N GLU A 76 0.38 1.86 19.94
CA GLU A 76 0.21 3.28 20.30
C GLU A 76 1.46 4.09 19.97
N ASP A 77 2.66 3.62 20.34
CA ASP A 77 3.93 4.28 20.04
C ASP A 77 4.16 4.46 18.52
N VAL A 78 3.80 3.45 17.73
CA VAL A 78 3.91 3.51 16.26
C VAL A 78 2.94 4.54 15.67
N ILE A 79 1.72 4.62 16.20
CA ILE A 79 0.73 5.61 15.76
C ILE A 79 1.21 7.01 16.12
N GLU A 80 1.68 7.22 17.35
CA GLU A 80 2.18 8.52 17.81
C GLU A 80 3.42 8.96 17.02
N GLY A 81 4.37 8.05 16.80
CA GLY A 81 5.56 8.31 15.98
C GLY A 81 5.20 8.68 14.53
N ARG A 82 4.20 8.03 13.95
CA ARG A 82 3.69 8.37 12.62
C ARG A 82 3.04 9.75 12.59
N GLU A 83 2.21 10.09 13.57
CA GLU A 83 1.60 11.41 13.67
C GLU A 83 2.65 12.51 13.86
N ALA A 84 3.65 12.27 14.70
CA ALA A 84 4.77 13.19 14.91
C ALA A 84 5.56 13.40 13.61
N TYR A 85 5.85 12.33 12.86
CA TYR A 85 6.50 12.44 11.56
C TYR A 85 5.68 13.24 10.54
N LEU A 86 4.37 13.02 10.46
CA LEU A 86 3.49 13.78 9.57
C LEU A 86 3.42 15.28 9.92
N ARG A 87 3.63 15.63 11.20
CA ARG A 87 3.72 17.04 11.65
C ARG A 87 5.13 17.62 11.52
N SER A 88 6.14 16.78 11.29
CA SER A 88 7.54 17.20 11.16
C SER A 88 7.76 18.11 9.95
N ASP A 89 8.74 19.00 10.07
CA ASP A 89 9.11 19.90 8.99
C ASP A 89 9.77 19.16 7.81
N GLU A 90 10.38 18.00 8.07
CA GLU A 90 10.93 17.13 7.03
C GLU A 90 9.83 16.61 6.11
N TYR A 91 8.74 16.07 6.68
CA TYR A 91 7.60 15.62 5.89
C TYR A 91 6.97 16.77 5.07
N LYS A 92 6.80 17.96 5.69
CA LYS A 92 6.31 19.14 4.97
C LYS A 92 7.20 19.52 3.78
N LYS A 93 8.52 19.47 3.95
CA LYS A 93 9.49 19.75 2.87
C LYS A 93 9.38 18.73 1.74
N VAL A 94 9.29 17.44 2.05
CA VAL A 94 9.12 16.37 1.05
C VAL A 94 7.82 16.55 0.26
N VAL A 95 6.70 16.81 0.95
CA VAL A 95 5.41 17.09 0.28
C VAL A 95 5.50 18.32 -0.62
N ALA A 96 6.15 19.40 -0.16
CA ALA A 96 6.34 20.59 -0.97
C ALA A 96 7.20 20.32 -2.22
N ALA A 97 8.28 19.54 -2.08
CA ALA A 97 9.13 19.15 -3.20
C ALA A 97 8.36 18.34 -4.26
N HIS A 98 7.58 17.33 -3.84
CA HIS A 98 6.76 16.54 -4.76
C HIS A 98 5.66 17.35 -5.43
N ARG A 99 5.05 18.32 -4.74
CA ARG A 99 4.08 19.23 -5.37
C ARG A 99 4.73 20.08 -6.46
N LEU A 100 5.93 20.61 -6.20
CA LEU A 100 6.67 21.40 -7.19
C LEU A 100 7.09 20.55 -8.38
N GLU A 101 7.53 19.32 -8.14
CA GLU A 101 7.86 18.35 -9.19
C GLU A 101 6.64 18.02 -10.05
N GLY A 102 5.51 17.66 -9.42
CA GLY A 102 4.26 17.40 -10.14
C GLY A 102 3.77 18.60 -10.95
N ALA A 103 3.90 19.82 -10.43
CA ALA A 103 3.57 21.03 -11.18
C ALA A 103 4.48 21.21 -12.41
N ARG A 104 5.79 20.96 -12.27
CA ARG A 104 6.73 21.02 -13.40
C ARG A 104 6.42 19.97 -14.46
N ASP A 105 6.04 18.78 -14.06
CA ASP A 105 5.68 17.71 -14.99
C ASP A 105 4.36 17.99 -15.69
N PHE A 106 3.38 18.56 -14.98
CA PHE A 106 2.14 19.04 -15.59
C PHE A 106 2.38 20.09 -16.66
N LEU A 107 3.27 21.06 -16.42
CA LEU A 107 3.64 22.08 -17.43
C LEU A 107 4.32 21.49 -18.67
N LYS A 108 4.98 20.33 -18.53
CA LYS A 108 5.58 19.61 -19.66
C LYS A 108 4.57 18.71 -20.37
N ALA A 109 3.42 18.44 -19.76
CA ALA A 109 2.44 17.51 -20.30
C ALA A 109 1.94 17.98 -21.68
N PRO A 110 1.82 17.07 -22.67
CA PRO A 110 1.35 17.42 -24.01
C PRO A 110 -0.01 18.11 -24.01
N ALA A 111 -0.92 17.69 -23.12
CA ALA A 111 -2.24 18.28 -22.98
C ALA A 111 -2.18 19.75 -22.53
N PHE A 112 -1.30 20.08 -21.58
CA PHE A 112 -1.12 21.46 -21.13
C PHE A 112 -0.57 22.34 -22.25
N LYS A 113 0.46 21.87 -22.95
CA LYS A 113 1.03 22.58 -24.12
C LYS A 113 -0.02 22.83 -25.19
N LEU A 114 -0.80 21.81 -25.55
CA LEU A 114 -1.87 21.95 -26.54
C LEU A 114 -2.88 23.03 -26.16
N VAL A 115 -3.29 23.09 -24.88
CA VAL A 115 -4.21 24.13 -24.41
C VAL A 115 -3.58 25.52 -24.49
N VAL A 116 -2.32 25.66 -24.10
CA VAL A 116 -1.57 26.93 -24.22
C VAL A 116 -1.44 27.35 -25.69
N ASP A 117 -1.14 26.42 -26.58
CA ASP A 117 -1.01 26.68 -28.03
C ASP A 117 -2.35 27.14 -28.62
N ILE A 118 -3.45 26.47 -28.30
CA ILE A 118 -4.79 26.87 -28.74
C ILE A 118 -5.14 28.27 -28.23
N GLN A 119 -4.86 28.54 -26.95
CA GLN A 119 -5.22 29.82 -26.34
C GLN A 119 -4.34 30.98 -26.83
N SER A 120 -3.05 30.72 -27.08
CA SER A 120 -2.16 31.71 -27.70
C SER A 120 -2.56 32.02 -29.14
N ALA A 121 -2.95 31.01 -29.93
CA ALA A 121 -3.51 31.21 -31.27
C ALA A 121 -4.79 32.05 -31.23
N HIS A 122 -5.68 31.81 -30.26
CA HIS A 122 -6.88 32.62 -30.07
C HIS A 122 -6.55 34.10 -29.81
N PHE A 123 -5.61 34.40 -28.92
CA PHE A 123 -5.20 35.78 -28.64
C PHE A 123 -4.56 36.47 -29.85
N LEU A 124 -3.76 35.74 -30.63
CA LEU A 124 -3.18 36.28 -31.87
C LEU A 124 -4.27 36.64 -32.88
N ASN A 125 -5.26 35.77 -33.07
CA ASN A 125 -6.39 36.04 -33.96
C ASN A 125 -7.18 37.26 -33.49
N GLU A 126 -7.50 37.35 -32.20
CA GLU A 126 -8.21 38.51 -31.64
C GLU A 126 -7.40 39.82 -31.80
N GLY A 127 -6.08 39.76 -31.64
CA GLY A 127 -5.19 40.90 -31.89
C GLY A 127 -5.20 41.33 -33.35
N LEU A 128 -5.13 40.36 -34.28
CA LEU A 128 -5.19 40.64 -35.72
C LEU A 128 -6.54 41.27 -36.09
N ASP A 129 -7.65 40.72 -35.62
CA ASP A 129 -8.98 41.27 -35.88
C ASP A 129 -9.11 42.72 -35.42
N LYS A 130 -8.53 43.05 -34.25
CA LYS A 130 -8.47 44.44 -33.75
C LYS A 130 -7.65 45.34 -34.69
N CYS A 131 -6.49 44.88 -35.15
CA CYS A 131 -5.68 45.64 -36.10
C CYS A 131 -6.42 45.86 -37.42
N VAL A 132 -7.04 44.81 -37.99
CA VAL A 132 -7.84 44.92 -39.22
C VAL A 132 -8.99 45.92 -39.03
N SER A 133 -9.70 45.84 -37.92
CA SER A 133 -10.78 46.77 -37.59
C SER A 133 -10.29 48.22 -37.46
N GLN A 134 -9.08 48.44 -36.92
CA GLN A 134 -8.50 49.77 -36.82
C GLN A 134 -8.10 50.33 -38.19
N VAL A 135 -7.46 49.51 -39.05
CA VAL A 135 -7.11 49.91 -40.42
C VAL A 135 -8.37 50.22 -41.23
N ASP A 136 -9.44 49.45 -41.04
CA ASP A 136 -10.75 49.72 -41.63
C ASP A 136 -11.32 51.06 -41.17
N HIS A 137 -11.23 51.36 -39.87
CA HIS A 137 -11.76 52.60 -39.30
C HIS A 137 -11.09 53.84 -39.92
N ILE A 138 -9.78 53.78 -40.18
CA ILE A 138 -9.04 54.86 -40.82
C ILE A 138 -9.08 54.82 -42.36
N LYS A 139 -9.82 53.86 -42.96
CA LYS A 139 -9.84 53.59 -44.41
C LYS A 139 -8.43 53.38 -44.99
N GLY A 140 -7.57 52.69 -44.24
CA GLY A 140 -6.18 52.46 -44.63
C GLY A 140 -5.99 51.39 -45.71
N PHE A 141 -7.04 50.63 -46.06
CA PHE A 141 -6.98 49.66 -47.15
C PHE A 141 -7.15 50.34 -48.51
N VAL A 142 -6.32 49.94 -49.47
CA VAL A 142 -6.43 50.34 -50.87
C VAL A 142 -7.74 49.82 -51.46
N ASP A 143 -8.39 50.60 -52.33
CA ASP A 143 -9.61 50.20 -53.02
C ASP A 143 -9.39 48.89 -53.80
N GLY A 144 -10.27 47.91 -53.57
CA GLY A 144 -10.16 46.57 -54.16
C GLY A 144 -9.22 45.61 -53.43
N PHE A 145 -8.64 45.98 -52.29
CA PHE A 145 -7.84 45.06 -51.47
C PHE A 145 -8.69 43.86 -51.00
N ASP A 146 -8.20 42.65 -51.30
CA ASP A 146 -8.83 41.41 -50.90
C ASP A 146 -8.55 41.08 -49.44
N ARG A 147 -9.53 41.36 -48.58
CA ARG A 147 -9.46 41.15 -47.13
C ARG A 147 -9.42 39.68 -46.74
N THR A 148 -9.83 38.76 -47.63
CA THR A 148 -9.76 37.32 -47.33
C THR A 148 -8.32 36.84 -47.20
N ARG A 149 -7.35 37.61 -47.71
CA ARG A 149 -5.92 37.34 -47.54
C ARG A 149 -5.42 37.58 -46.11
N LEU A 150 -6.20 38.23 -45.25
CA LEU A 150 -5.82 38.48 -43.86
C LEU A 150 -6.32 37.39 -42.90
N ASP A 151 -7.01 36.36 -43.38
CA ASP A 151 -7.52 35.27 -42.56
C ASP A 151 -6.38 34.37 -42.03
N PRO A 152 -6.11 34.35 -40.71
CA PRO A 152 -5.05 33.53 -40.13
C PRO A 152 -5.23 32.03 -40.39
N SER A 153 -6.47 31.56 -40.59
CA SER A 153 -6.76 30.15 -40.82
C SER A 153 -6.20 29.63 -42.15
N LEU A 154 -5.99 30.52 -43.13
CA LEU A 154 -5.39 30.21 -44.44
C LEU A 154 -3.87 30.01 -44.38
N TYR A 155 -3.25 30.28 -43.23
CA TYR A 155 -1.81 30.13 -42.99
C TYR A 155 -1.44 28.83 -42.27
N ALA A 156 -2.43 28.07 -41.78
CA ALA A 156 -2.21 26.82 -41.01
C ALA A 156 -1.47 25.72 -41.81
N THR A 157 -1.53 25.76 -43.14
CA THR A 157 -0.87 24.80 -44.04
C THR A 157 0.33 25.39 -44.80
N ARG A 158 0.66 26.66 -44.57
CA ARG A 158 1.83 27.27 -45.21
C ARG A 158 3.08 26.82 -44.47
N GLN A 159 4.02 26.25 -45.20
CA GLN A 159 5.36 26.02 -44.65
C GLN A 159 5.94 27.36 -44.16
N PRO A 160 6.76 27.35 -43.11
CA PRO A 160 7.57 28.53 -42.79
C PRO A 160 8.22 29.02 -44.08
N TYR A 161 8.28 30.34 -44.27
CA TYR A 161 9.12 30.87 -45.35
C TYR A 161 10.47 30.18 -45.25
N PRO A 162 10.98 29.57 -46.34
CA PRO A 162 12.33 29.02 -46.29
C PRO A 162 13.25 30.13 -45.77
N ASP A 163 14.21 29.77 -44.91
CA ASP A 163 15.31 30.67 -44.59
C ASP A 163 16.02 30.97 -45.92
N GLU A 164 15.54 31.97 -46.64
CA GLU A 164 16.24 32.57 -47.74
C GLU A 164 17.53 33.06 -47.12
N ALA A 165 18.63 32.37 -47.48
CA ALA A 165 19.96 32.83 -47.23
C ALA A 165 20.00 34.34 -47.50
N ALA A 166 20.31 35.11 -46.45
CA ALA A 166 20.56 36.56 -46.40
C ALA A 166 20.07 37.35 -47.63
N PRO A 167 19.11 38.29 -47.49
CA PRO A 167 18.67 39.09 -48.62
C PRO A 167 19.88 39.73 -49.30
N ALA A 168 20.01 39.49 -50.60
CA ALA A 168 20.92 40.21 -51.46
C ALA A 168 20.60 41.71 -51.28
N THR A 169 21.49 42.42 -50.57
CA THR A 169 21.55 43.88 -50.45
C THR A 169 20.17 44.55 -50.46
N LEU A 170 19.53 44.62 -49.29
CA LEU A 170 18.46 45.59 -49.03
C LEU A 170 19.00 46.98 -49.43
N GLU A 171 18.55 47.51 -50.57
CA GLU A 171 18.61 48.95 -50.81
C GLU A 171 17.84 49.63 -49.67
N ALA A 172 18.36 50.78 -49.22
CA ALA A 172 17.98 51.46 -47.99
C ALA A 172 16.45 51.47 -47.76
N ASP A 173 16.08 50.98 -46.58
CA ASP A 173 14.71 50.83 -46.11
C ASP A 173 13.97 52.18 -46.21
N GLU A 174 12.89 52.23 -46.98
CA GLU A 174 12.06 53.44 -47.18
C GLU A 174 11.54 53.99 -45.83
N PHE A 175 11.48 53.15 -44.79
CA PHE A 175 11.15 53.55 -43.43
C PHE A 175 12.27 54.35 -42.72
N GLU A 176 13.53 54.13 -43.09
CA GLU A 176 14.67 54.88 -42.55
C GLU A 176 14.73 56.31 -43.14
N ALA A 177 14.29 56.47 -44.39
CA ALA A 177 14.11 57.78 -45.03
C ALA A 177 12.97 58.60 -44.37
N LEU A 178 11.86 57.95 -44.02
CA LEU A 178 10.74 58.58 -43.31
C LEU A 178 11.10 58.97 -41.87
N ALA A 179 11.92 58.17 -41.18
CA ALA A 179 12.40 58.51 -39.83
C ALA A 179 13.32 59.75 -39.82
N ALA A 180 14.10 59.96 -40.88
CA ALA A 180 14.94 61.14 -41.04
C ALA A 180 14.14 62.42 -41.32
N GLU A 181 13.01 62.35 -42.05
CA GLU A 181 12.14 63.52 -42.29
C GLU A 181 11.42 63.99 -41.01
N VAL A 182 11.06 63.09 -40.10
CA VAL A 182 10.36 63.44 -38.85
C VAL A 182 11.30 64.11 -37.83
N THR A 183 12.61 63.89 -37.93
CA THR A 183 13.60 64.45 -36.99
C THR A 183 14.22 65.77 -37.47
N CYS A 184 13.92 66.22 -38.68
CA CYS A 184 14.35 67.49 -39.25
C CYS A 184 13.17 68.46 -39.44
N VAL A 185 12.51 68.83 -38.34
CA VAL A 185 11.69 70.05 -38.29
C VAL A 185 12.29 70.97 -37.23
N PRO A 186 12.82 72.16 -37.60
CA PRO A 186 13.31 73.16 -36.64
C PRO A 186 12.19 73.82 -35.83
#